data_AF-A0A6A4Q419-F1
#
_entry.id   AF-A0A6A4Q419-F1
#
_cell.length_a   1.000
_cell.length_b   1.000
_cell.length_c   1.000
_cell.angle_alpha   90.00
_cell.angle_beta   90.00
_cell.angle_gamma   90.00
#
_symmetry.space_group_name_H-M   'P 1'
#
loop_
_entity.id
_entity.type
_entity.pdbx_description
1 polymer ?
#
loop_
_entity_poly.entity_id
_entity_poly.type
_entity_poly.pdbx_seq_one_letter_code
_entity_poly.pdbx_strand_id
1 'polypeptide(L)'
;MLSFTGCTYGLTDAESEELRILRENTNHWKVKDIDSTEQRLGGFCPLTPKEVGIFLQALGFPPSTSIYIAAGEIYGGNTHLSELSSRFPNLIFKESLASPEELKAFINHASQSAALDYIISVESDVFVPSYSGNMARAVEGHRRFLGHRKTINPDRKGLVENFDKLVTGELEEGVTLSHLVQRMHKNRQGAPRKRHGSLPGLKGKARLRTEESFYENPYPECICSSGSKLKKT
;
A
#
# COMPACT_ATOMS: atom_id res chain seq x y z
N MET A 1 1.37 12.04 -5.08
CA MET A 1 1.27 11.46 -3.71
C MET A 1 2.63 11.41 -3.04
N LEU A 2 3.69 10.98 -3.75
CA LEU A 2 5.04 10.83 -3.20
C LEU A 2 5.63 12.12 -2.62
N SER A 3 5.50 13.27 -3.30
CA SER A 3 5.98 14.56 -2.79
C SER A 3 5.45 14.93 -1.40
N PHE A 4 4.22 14.54 -1.08
CA PHE A 4 3.55 14.87 0.17
C PHE A 4 3.93 13.97 1.35
N THR A 5 4.57 12.83 1.10
CA THR A 5 5.11 11.98 2.18
C THR A 5 6.44 12.50 2.71
N GLY A 6 7.13 13.38 1.96
CA GLY A 6 8.45 13.89 2.34
C GLY A 6 9.57 12.86 2.22
N CYS A 7 9.29 11.69 1.66
CA CYS A 7 10.25 10.59 1.57
C CYS A 7 11.16 10.74 0.37
N THR A 8 12.46 10.62 0.61
CA THR A 8 13.53 10.81 -0.39
C THR A 8 14.45 9.59 -0.53
N TYR A 9 14.26 8.54 0.28
CA TYR A 9 15.09 7.34 0.20
C TYR A 9 15.00 6.68 -1.18
N GLY A 10 16.17 6.36 -1.75
CA GLY A 10 16.30 5.77 -3.08
C GLY A 10 16.21 6.79 -4.24
N LEU A 11 15.94 8.06 -3.95
CA LEU A 11 15.93 9.13 -4.95
C LEU A 11 17.31 9.79 -5.05
N THR A 12 17.60 10.35 -6.21
CA THR A 12 18.71 11.27 -6.40
C THR A 12 18.45 12.62 -5.72
N ASP A 13 19.50 13.43 -5.54
CA ASP A 13 19.35 14.78 -4.99
C ASP A 13 18.44 15.66 -5.86
N ALA A 14 18.53 15.52 -7.18
CA ALA A 14 17.70 16.26 -8.13
C ALA A 14 16.22 15.86 -8.02
N GLU A 15 15.93 14.56 -7.95
CA GLU A 15 14.58 14.03 -7.75
C GLU A 15 13.99 14.48 -6.39
N SER A 16 14.80 14.41 -5.34
CA SER A 16 14.41 14.85 -3.99
C SER A 16 14.04 16.33 -3.97
N GLU A 17 14.82 17.15 -4.68
CA GLU A 17 14.59 18.59 -4.80
C GLU A 17 13.33 18.90 -5.61
N GLU A 18 13.09 18.19 -6.72
CA GLU A 18 11.86 18.33 -7.51
C GLU A 18 10.62 18.03 -6.67
N LEU A 19 10.62 16.94 -5.90
CA LEU A 19 9.52 16.59 -5.00
C LEU A 19 9.33 17.61 -3.88
N ARG A 20 10.42 18.22 -3.37
CA ARG A 20 10.36 19.31 -2.39
C ARG A 20 9.67 20.53 -2.98
N ILE A 21 10.10 20.98 -4.16
CA ILE A 21 9.51 22.12 -4.87
C ILE A 21 8.03 21.87 -5.15
N LEU A 22 7.66 20.67 -5.63
CA LEU A 22 6.26 20.31 -5.88
C LEU A 22 5.42 20.37 -4.58
N ARG A 23 5.97 19.87 -3.46
CA ARG A 23 5.32 19.93 -2.15
C ARG A 23 5.14 21.38 -1.70
N GLU A 24 6.15 22.24 -1.85
CA GLU A 24 6.12 23.65 -1.46
C GLU A 24 5.09 24.45 -2.28
N ASN A 25 5.07 24.27 -3.60
CA ASN A 25 4.16 24.96 -4.51
C ASN A 25 2.69 24.54 -4.37
N THR A 26 2.40 23.45 -3.65
CA THR A 26 1.02 22.99 -3.44
C THR A 26 0.33 23.76 -2.31
N ASN A 27 -0.34 24.87 -2.60
CA ASN A 27 -0.92 25.79 -1.61
C ASN A 27 -1.83 25.15 -0.54
N HIS A 28 -2.62 24.13 -0.90
CA HIS A 28 -3.56 23.49 0.02
C HIS A 28 -2.90 22.46 0.96
N TRP A 29 -1.63 22.11 0.72
CA TRP A 29 -0.87 21.19 1.55
C TRP A 29 -0.16 21.97 2.66
N LYS A 30 -0.54 21.75 3.92
CA LYS A 30 -0.07 22.58 5.05
C LYS A 30 1.28 22.17 5.62
N VAL A 31 1.64 20.89 5.51
CA VAL A 31 2.88 20.35 6.09
C VAL A 31 3.96 20.38 5.02
N LYS A 32 4.87 21.36 5.08
CA LYS A 32 5.89 21.57 4.06
C LYS A 32 7.25 20.99 4.47
N ASP A 33 7.61 21.24 5.72
CA ASP A 33 8.83 20.72 6.32
C ASP A 33 8.57 19.34 6.92
N ILE A 34 9.30 18.33 6.42
CA ILE A 34 9.11 16.92 6.75
C ILE A 34 10.48 16.26 6.80
N ASP A 35 10.82 15.67 7.94
CA ASP A 35 12.01 14.85 8.06
C ASP A 35 11.80 13.48 7.38
N SER A 36 12.42 13.30 6.21
CA SER A 36 12.39 12.07 5.42
C SER A 36 12.86 10.84 6.22
N THR A 37 13.86 11.01 7.08
CA THR A 37 14.44 9.93 7.89
C THR A 37 13.46 9.47 8.95
N GLU A 38 12.85 10.40 9.67
CA GLU A 38 11.81 10.07 10.67
C GLU A 38 10.60 9.40 10.01
N GLN A 39 10.15 9.87 8.84
CA GLN A 39 9.06 9.24 8.10
C GLN A 39 9.39 7.80 7.70
N ARG A 40 10.62 7.56 7.23
CA ARG A 40 11.09 6.23 6.85
C ARG A 40 11.16 5.28 8.05
N LEU A 41 11.82 5.70 9.13
CA LEU A 41 11.95 4.90 10.37
C LEU A 41 10.59 4.65 11.03
N GLY A 42 9.62 5.54 10.84
CA GLY A 42 8.24 5.37 11.29
C GLY A 42 7.40 4.40 10.43
N GLY A 43 7.89 3.97 9.26
CA GLY A 43 7.13 3.17 8.30
C GLY A 43 6.05 3.96 7.55
N PHE A 44 6.19 5.29 7.51
CA PHE A 44 5.29 6.22 6.82
C PHE A 44 5.69 6.50 5.37
N CYS A 45 6.85 6.01 4.92
CA CYS A 45 7.22 6.05 3.52
C CYS A 45 6.62 4.90 2.71
N PRO A 46 6.27 5.13 1.43
CA PRO A 46 6.02 4.03 0.50
C PRO A 46 7.25 3.15 0.35
N LEU A 47 7.05 1.85 0.13
CA LEU A 47 8.13 0.96 -0.30
C LEU A 47 8.58 1.34 -1.72
N THR A 48 9.89 1.34 -1.97
CA THR A 48 10.45 1.52 -3.32
C THR A 48 10.20 0.30 -4.20
N PRO A 49 10.28 0.39 -5.55
CA PRO A 49 10.17 -0.78 -6.42
C PRO A 49 11.13 -1.93 -6.05
N LYS A 50 12.39 -1.61 -5.69
CA LYS A 50 13.35 -2.59 -5.14
C LYS A 50 12.85 -3.26 -3.88
N GLU A 51 12.40 -2.49 -2.90
CA GLU A 51 11.90 -3.00 -1.62
C GLU A 51 10.65 -3.87 -1.80
N VAL A 52 9.75 -3.48 -2.71
CA VAL A 52 8.59 -4.30 -3.11
C VAL A 52 9.04 -5.62 -3.71
N GLY A 53 10.04 -5.60 -4.61
CA GLY A 53 10.58 -6.81 -5.23
C GLY A 53 11.17 -7.78 -4.20
N ILE A 54 12.01 -7.28 -3.29
CA ILE A 54 12.60 -8.08 -2.19
C ILE A 54 11.50 -8.63 -1.29
N PHE A 55 10.51 -7.80 -0.92
CA PHE A 55 9.42 -8.20 -0.06
C PHE A 55 8.58 -9.33 -0.66
N LEU A 56 8.20 -9.23 -1.93
CA LEU A 56 7.40 -10.25 -2.61
C LEU A 56 8.18 -11.57 -2.75
N GLN A 57 9.48 -11.52 -3.07
CA GLN A 57 10.31 -12.72 -3.10
C GLN A 57 10.44 -13.37 -1.72
N ALA A 58 10.65 -12.58 -0.66
CA ALA A 58 10.71 -13.06 0.72
C ALA A 58 9.38 -13.68 1.20
N LEU A 59 8.24 -13.22 0.67
CA LEU A 59 6.93 -13.85 0.88
C LEU A 59 6.76 -15.19 0.14
N GLY A 60 7.65 -15.50 -0.81
CA GLY A 60 7.65 -16.75 -1.58
C GLY A 60 6.97 -16.66 -2.95
N PHE A 61 6.70 -15.46 -3.48
CA PHE A 61 6.18 -15.33 -4.85
C PHE A 61 7.28 -15.66 -5.87
N PRO A 62 7.03 -16.58 -6.83
CA PRO A 62 8.02 -16.91 -7.85
C PRO A 62 8.18 -15.78 -8.88
N PRO A 63 9.33 -15.66 -9.56
CA PRO A 63 9.54 -14.66 -10.62
C PRO A 63 8.48 -14.68 -11.73
N SER A 64 7.86 -15.84 -11.99
CA SER A 64 6.79 -15.98 -12.98
C SER A 64 5.47 -15.31 -12.58
N THR A 65 5.35 -14.79 -11.36
CA THR A 65 4.13 -14.11 -10.87
C THR A 65 3.82 -12.90 -11.75
N SER A 66 2.60 -12.85 -12.29
CA SER A 66 2.09 -11.67 -12.98
C SER A 66 1.73 -10.60 -11.96
N ILE A 67 2.31 -9.40 -12.11
CA ILE A 67 2.09 -8.27 -11.21
C ILE A 67 1.44 -7.14 -11.98
N TYR A 68 0.19 -6.83 -11.63
CA TYR A 68 -0.45 -5.59 -12.06
C TYR A 68 -0.02 -4.43 -11.17
N ILE A 69 0.50 -3.35 -11.76
CA ILE A 69 0.89 -2.14 -11.03
C ILE A 69 -0.23 -1.11 -11.09
N ALA A 70 -0.98 -1.00 -9.99
CA ALA A 70 -2.02 0.00 -9.78
C ALA A 70 -1.41 1.35 -9.39
N ALA A 71 -0.80 2.05 -10.33
CA ALA A 71 -0.20 3.36 -10.14
C ALA A 71 -0.39 4.24 -11.37
N GLY A 72 -0.24 5.56 -11.18
CA GLY A 72 0.05 6.46 -12.30
C GLY A 72 1.47 6.26 -12.79
N GLU A 73 2.03 7.30 -13.42
CA GLU A 73 3.45 7.28 -13.80
C GLU A 73 4.34 7.01 -12.58
N ILE A 74 5.21 6.00 -12.70
CA ILE A 74 6.17 5.66 -11.67
C ILE A 74 7.23 6.76 -11.66
N TYR A 75 7.45 7.38 -10.50
CA TYR A 75 8.42 8.44 -10.36
C TYR A 75 9.83 7.94 -10.70
N GLY A 76 10.57 8.70 -11.52
CA GLY A 76 11.83 8.32 -12.15
C GLY A 76 11.74 7.14 -13.15
N GLY A 77 10.52 6.73 -13.52
CA GLY A 77 10.21 5.87 -14.66
C GLY A 77 10.90 4.50 -14.65
N ASN A 78 11.43 4.13 -15.82
CA ASN A 78 12.03 2.81 -16.03
C ASN A 78 13.26 2.55 -15.16
N THR A 79 13.98 3.59 -14.73
CA THR A 79 15.17 3.45 -13.88
C THR A 79 14.82 2.73 -12.58
N HIS A 80 13.84 3.24 -11.84
CA HIS A 80 13.38 2.61 -10.58
C HIS A 80 12.57 1.33 -10.85
N LEU A 81 11.74 1.32 -11.90
CA LEU A 81 10.94 0.14 -12.23
C LEU A 81 11.80 -1.08 -12.57
N SER A 82 13.00 -0.89 -13.13
CA SER A 82 13.94 -1.97 -13.46
C SER A 82 14.33 -2.82 -12.25
N GLU A 83 14.34 -2.23 -11.06
CA GLU A 83 14.65 -2.94 -9.81
C GLU A 83 13.56 -3.96 -9.42
N LEU A 84 12.32 -3.70 -9.82
CA LEU A 84 11.21 -4.64 -9.66
C LEU A 84 11.14 -5.63 -10.84
N SER A 85 11.28 -5.15 -12.08
CA SER A 85 11.13 -5.99 -13.27
C SER A 85 12.24 -7.04 -13.43
N SER A 86 13.45 -6.75 -12.92
CA SER A 86 14.54 -7.73 -12.85
C SER A 86 14.22 -8.93 -11.97
N ARG A 87 13.31 -8.77 -10.98
CA ARG A 87 12.85 -9.84 -10.07
C ARG A 87 11.56 -10.49 -10.55
N PHE A 88 10.68 -9.70 -11.16
CA PHE A 88 9.38 -10.12 -11.68
C PHE A 88 9.18 -9.58 -13.09
N PRO A 89 9.55 -10.33 -14.14
CA PRO A 89 9.46 -9.85 -15.52
C PRO A 89 8.02 -9.63 -16.03
N ASN A 90 7.03 -10.28 -15.42
CA ASN A 90 5.63 -10.24 -15.88
C ASN A 90 4.87 -9.04 -15.29
N LEU A 91 5.35 -7.83 -15.55
CA LEU A 91 4.69 -6.60 -15.11
C LEU A 91 3.60 -6.16 -16.10
N ILE A 92 2.42 -5.86 -15.56
CA ILE A 92 1.23 -5.48 -16.31
C ILE A 92 0.81 -4.08 -15.86
N PHE A 93 0.48 -3.24 -16.82
CA PHE A 93 -0.01 -1.88 -16.61
C PHE A 93 -1.40 -1.72 -17.21
N LYS A 94 -2.12 -0.68 -16.78
CA LYS A 94 -3.43 -0.34 -17.35
C LYS A 94 -3.36 -0.20 -18.87
N GLU A 95 -2.28 0.41 -19.36
CA GLU A 95 -1.99 0.65 -20.77
C GLU A 95 -1.73 -0.64 -21.56
N SER A 96 -1.43 -1.76 -20.88
CA SER A 96 -1.25 -3.07 -21.51
C SER A 96 -2.51 -3.93 -21.56
N LEU A 97 -3.57 -3.54 -20.83
CA LEU A 97 -4.81 -4.33 -20.71
C LEU A 97 -5.94 -3.87 -21.63
N ALA A 98 -5.86 -2.66 -22.18
CA ALA A 98 -6.89 -2.05 -22.99
C ALA A 98 -6.26 -1.35 -24.20
N SER A 99 -7.03 -1.24 -25.28
CA SER A 99 -6.55 -0.54 -26.49
C SER A 99 -6.44 0.97 -26.23
N PRO A 100 -5.61 1.70 -26.99
CA PRO A 100 -5.56 3.16 -26.92
C PRO A 100 -6.93 3.82 -27.12
N GLU A 101 -7.78 3.23 -27.96
CA GLU A 101 -9.15 3.70 -28.23
C GLU A 101 -10.06 3.53 -27.00
N GLU A 102 -9.97 2.40 -26.31
CA GLU A 102 -10.70 2.15 -25.05
C GLU A 102 -10.24 3.10 -23.94
N LEU A 103 -8.91 3.32 -23.85
CA LEU A 103 -8.32 4.21 -22.85
C LEU A 103 -8.57 5.69 -23.12
N LYS A 104 -8.88 6.06 -24.38
CA LYS A 104 -9.14 7.45 -24.78
C LYS A 104 -10.26 8.10 -23.97
N ALA A 105 -11.27 7.31 -23.57
CA ALA A 105 -12.37 7.77 -22.73
C ALA A 105 -11.93 8.20 -21.32
N PHE A 106 -10.74 7.79 -20.85
CA PHE A 106 -10.26 8.00 -19.48
C PHE A 106 -9.13 9.04 -19.36
N ILE A 107 -8.51 9.47 -20.47
CA ILE A 107 -7.29 10.32 -20.47
C ILE A 107 -7.42 11.56 -19.59
N ASN A 108 -8.55 12.27 -19.66
CA ASN A 108 -8.79 13.51 -18.90
C ASN A 108 -9.61 13.28 -17.63
N HIS A 109 -9.81 12.03 -17.24
CA HIS A 109 -10.66 11.64 -16.12
C HIS A 109 -9.86 10.79 -15.12
N ALA A 110 -8.94 11.43 -14.40
CA ALA A 110 -8.04 10.77 -13.44
C ALA A 110 -8.78 9.83 -12.47
N SER A 111 -9.93 10.25 -11.92
CA SER A 111 -10.74 9.40 -11.03
C SER A 111 -11.33 8.17 -11.73
N GLN A 112 -11.71 8.28 -13.01
CA GLN A 112 -12.23 7.14 -13.77
C GLN A 112 -11.08 6.22 -14.18
N SER A 113 -9.92 6.75 -14.55
CA SER A 113 -8.71 5.94 -14.78
C SER A 113 -8.32 5.17 -13.51
N ALA A 114 -8.38 5.81 -12.33
CA ALA A 114 -8.12 5.14 -11.05
C ALA A 114 -9.18 4.08 -10.69
N ALA A 115 -10.39 4.17 -11.25
CA ALA A 115 -11.41 3.14 -11.06
C ALA A 115 -11.04 1.83 -11.78
N LEU A 116 -10.30 1.89 -12.90
CA LEU A 116 -9.78 0.69 -13.56
C LEU A 116 -8.77 -0.04 -12.66
N ASP A 117 -7.82 0.71 -12.09
CA ASP A 117 -6.88 0.19 -11.10
C ASP A 117 -7.59 -0.41 -9.88
N TYR A 118 -8.71 0.21 -9.47
CA TYR A 118 -9.50 -0.25 -8.33
C TYR A 118 -10.14 -1.61 -8.59
N ILE A 119 -10.80 -1.76 -9.74
CA ILE A 119 -11.48 -3.00 -10.12
C ILE A 119 -10.44 -4.14 -10.20
N ILE A 120 -9.31 -3.92 -10.87
CA ILE A 120 -8.28 -4.95 -11.01
C ILE A 120 -7.68 -5.29 -9.63
N SER A 121 -7.42 -4.30 -8.78
CA SER A 121 -6.90 -4.53 -7.43
C SER A 121 -7.88 -5.28 -6.51
N VAL A 122 -9.19 -5.11 -6.72
CA VAL A 122 -10.23 -5.84 -5.98
C VAL A 122 -10.38 -7.27 -6.50
N GLU A 123 -10.26 -7.49 -7.80
CA GLU A 123 -10.39 -8.81 -8.45
C GLU A 123 -9.11 -9.64 -8.46
N SER A 124 -7.94 -9.07 -8.17
CA SER A 124 -6.68 -9.82 -8.11
C SER A 124 -6.68 -10.90 -7.02
N ASP A 125 -5.90 -11.97 -7.22
CA ASP A 125 -5.74 -13.03 -6.22
C ASP A 125 -5.15 -12.52 -4.91
N VAL A 126 -4.17 -11.62 -5.01
CA VAL A 126 -3.49 -10.98 -3.87
C VAL A 126 -3.37 -9.48 -4.12
N PHE A 127 -3.65 -8.69 -3.09
CA PHE A 127 -3.40 -7.25 -3.09
C PHE A 127 -2.32 -6.89 -2.07
N VAL A 128 -1.36 -6.06 -2.48
CA VAL A 128 -0.23 -5.60 -1.66
C VAL A 128 -0.06 -4.08 -1.84
N PRO A 129 -0.46 -3.25 -0.88
CA PRO A 129 -0.26 -1.80 -0.99
C PRO A 129 1.16 -1.40 -0.55
N SER A 130 1.92 -0.75 -1.44
CA SER A 130 3.22 -0.15 -1.08
C SER A 130 3.08 1.02 -0.10
N TYR A 131 1.92 1.67 -0.07
CA TYR A 131 1.58 2.76 0.86
C TYR A 131 0.09 2.74 1.25
N SER A 132 -0.23 3.15 2.48
CA SER A 132 -1.60 3.13 3.02
C SER A 132 -2.39 4.41 2.67
N GLY A 133 -2.55 4.68 1.37
CA GLY A 133 -3.35 5.80 0.86
C GLY A 133 -4.85 5.49 0.81
N ASN A 134 -5.66 6.47 0.38
CA ASN A 134 -7.12 6.32 0.27
C ASN A 134 -7.53 5.16 -0.65
N MET A 135 -6.83 5.00 -1.76
CA MET A 135 -7.05 3.89 -2.70
C MET A 135 -6.82 2.54 -2.04
N ALA A 136 -5.67 2.36 -1.37
CA ALA A 136 -5.35 1.15 -0.65
C ALA A 136 -6.45 0.82 0.39
N ARG A 137 -6.82 1.78 1.24
CA ARG A 137 -7.88 1.61 2.24
C ARG A 137 -9.21 1.16 1.64
N ALA A 138 -9.63 1.78 0.54
CA ALA A 138 -10.88 1.43 -0.15
C ALA A 138 -10.83 0.02 -0.77
N VAL A 139 -9.70 -0.38 -1.36
CA VAL A 139 -9.51 -1.73 -1.90
C VAL A 139 -9.48 -2.75 -0.77
N GLU A 140 -8.72 -2.50 0.30
CA GLU A 140 -8.61 -3.39 1.46
C GLU A 140 -9.97 -3.66 2.10
N GLY A 141 -10.79 -2.62 2.28
CA GLY A 141 -12.14 -2.77 2.84
C GLY A 141 -13.08 -3.51 1.91
N HIS A 142 -13.06 -3.24 0.60
CA HIS A 142 -13.90 -3.95 -0.36
C HIS A 142 -13.50 -5.42 -0.47
N ARG A 143 -12.20 -5.73 -0.55
CA ARG A 143 -11.68 -7.11 -0.50
C ARG A 143 -12.08 -7.81 0.79
N ARG A 144 -12.12 -7.10 1.92
CA ARG A 144 -12.62 -7.63 3.20
C ARG A 144 -14.11 -7.95 3.15
N PHE A 145 -14.92 -7.09 2.55
CA PHE A 145 -16.35 -7.31 2.34
C PHE A 145 -16.62 -8.52 1.45
N LEU A 146 -15.84 -8.72 0.40
CA LEU A 146 -15.96 -9.84 -0.54
C LEU A 146 -15.36 -11.15 0.01
N GLY A 147 -15.67 -11.49 1.27
CA GLY A 147 -15.24 -12.74 1.87
C GLY A 147 -13.76 -12.79 2.24
N HIS A 148 -13.19 -11.66 2.67
CA HIS A 148 -11.80 -11.60 3.15
C HIS A 148 -10.76 -12.04 2.11
N ARG A 149 -10.88 -11.53 0.87
CA ARG A 149 -9.89 -11.77 -0.18
C ARG A 149 -8.49 -11.39 0.29
N LYS A 150 -7.49 -12.17 -0.13
CA LYS A 150 -6.13 -12.10 0.41
C LYS A 150 -5.51 -10.71 0.16
N THR A 151 -5.12 -10.06 1.23
CA THR A 151 -4.52 -8.72 1.20
C THR A 151 -3.34 -8.72 2.15
N ILE A 152 -2.12 -8.61 1.63
CA ILE A 152 -0.91 -8.62 2.47
C ILE A 152 -0.53 -7.17 2.75
N ASN A 153 -0.76 -6.72 3.99
CA ASN A 153 -0.47 -5.35 4.40
C ASN A 153 0.96 -5.27 4.95
N PRO A 154 1.91 -4.60 4.24
CA PRO A 154 3.31 -4.62 4.64
C PRO A 154 3.52 -3.95 6.00
N ASP A 155 4.27 -4.60 6.88
CA ASP A 155 4.78 -4.03 8.12
C ASP A 155 5.98 -3.12 7.80
N ARG A 156 5.70 -1.99 7.14
CA ARG A 156 6.72 -1.11 6.55
C ARG A 156 7.80 -0.69 7.53
N LYS A 157 7.44 -0.41 8.79
CA LYS A 157 8.41 -0.07 9.83
C LYS A 157 9.42 -1.20 10.03
N GLY A 158 8.94 -2.42 10.29
CA GLY A 158 9.82 -3.57 10.46
C GLY A 158 10.55 -3.94 9.17
N LEU A 159 9.94 -3.76 7.99
CA LEU A 159 10.59 -4.01 6.71
C LEU A 159 11.76 -3.05 6.46
N VAL A 160 11.60 -1.76 6.75
CA VAL A 160 12.68 -0.76 6.68
C VAL A 160 13.87 -1.19 7.53
N GLU A 161 13.63 -1.61 8.78
CA GLU A 161 14.71 -2.13 9.65
C GLU A 161 15.44 -3.35 9.04
N ASN A 162 14.73 -4.23 8.34
CA ASN A 162 15.35 -5.38 7.66
C ASN A 162 16.09 -4.95 6.39
N PHE A 163 15.55 -4.01 5.62
CA PHE A 163 16.21 -3.51 4.40
C PHE A 163 17.49 -2.74 4.73
N ASP A 164 17.51 -1.96 5.80
CA ASP A 164 18.71 -1.27 6.24
C ASP A 164 19.80 -2.28 6.69
N LYS A 165 19.40 -3.43 7.25
CA LYS A 165 20.32 -4.55 7.52
C LYS A 165 20.84 -5.24 6.26
N LEU A 166 20.05 -5.29 5.19
CA LEU A 166 20.53 -5.76 3.88
C LEU A 166 21.58 -4.80 3.31
N VAL A 167 21.37 -3.49 3.44
CA VAL A 167 22.29 -2.46 2.94
C VAL A 167 23.62 -2.46 3.72
N THR A 168 23.57 -2.65 5.03
CA THR A 168 24.76 -2.71 5.89
C THR A 168 25.49 -4.06 5.85
N GLY A 169 24.87 -5.10 5.25
CA GLY A 169 25.42 -6.45 5.16
C GLY A 169 25.22 -7.30 6.42
N GLU A 170 24.44 -6.84 7.39
CA GLU A 170 24.06 -7.63 8.58
C GLU A 170 23.04 -8.73 8.26
N LEU A 171 22.32 -8.59 7.15
CA LEU A 171 21.36 -9.56 6.65
C LEU A 171 21.58 -9.76 5.15
N GLU A 172 21.28 -10.95 4.65
CA GLU A 172 21.32 -11.26 3.21
C GLU A 172 19.94 -11.71 2.73
N GLU A 173 19.68 -11.50 1.44
CA GLU A 173 18.51 -12.05 0.78
C GLU A 173 18.59 -13.59 0.78
N GLY A 174 17.54 -14.26 1.23
CA GLY A 174 17.52 -15.72 1.31
C GLY A 174 16.52 -16.26 2.31
N VAL A 175 16.82 -17.46 2.85
CA VAL A 175 15.91 -18.19 3.73
C VAL A 175 15.64 -17.43 5.03
N THR A 176 16.66 -16.81 5.62
CA THR A 176 16.55 -16.05 6.87
C THR A 176 15.61 -14.86 6.71
N LEU A 177 15.83 -14.02 5.70
CA LEU A 177 14.94 -12.89 5.38
C LEU A 177 13.52 -13.39 5.09
N SER A 178 13.37 -14.45 4.29
CA SER A 178 12.07 -15.02 3.95
C SER A 178 11.29 -15.45 5.18
N HIS A 179 11.94 -16.19 6.10
CA HIS A 179 11.31 -16.62 7.35
C HIS A 179 10.92 -15.43 8.24
N LEU A 180 11.76 -14.40 8.34
CA LEU A 180 11.45 -13.17 9.08
C LEU A 180 10.23 -12.46 8.49
N VAL A 181 10.22 -12.20 7.19
CA VAL A 181 9.14 -11.52 6.48
C VAL A 181 7.84 -12.31 6.60
N GLN A 182 7.86 -13.62 6.33
CA GLN A 182 6.67 -14.47 6.45
C GLN A 182 6.12 -14.48 7.88
N ARG A 183 6.99 -14.54 8.90
CA ARG A 183 6.58 -14.48 10.30
C ARG A 183 5.92 -13.14 10.65
N MET A 184 6.53 -12.02 10.24
CA MET A 184 6.00 -10.67 10.47
C MET A 184 4.63 -10.46 9.81
N HIS A 185 4.39 -11.10 8.67
CA HIS A 185 3.18 -10.91 7.88
C HIS A 185 2.14 -12.03 8.04
N LYS A 186 2.39 -13.05 8.88
CA LYS A 186 1.49 -14.19 9.10
C LYS A 186 0.04 -13.76 9.37
N ASN A 187 -0.15 -12.74 10.23
CA ASN A 187 -1.46 -12.22 10.63
C ASN A 187 -1.86 -10.93 9.89
N ARG A 188 -1.14 -10.53 8.83
CA ARG A 188 -1.39 -9.29 8.07
C ARG A 188 -1.96 -9.58 6.67
N GLN A 189 -2.81 -10.61 6.57
CA GLN A 189 -3.28 -11.17 5.28
C GLN A 189 -4.76 -10.88 4.97
N GLY A 190 -5.34 -9.82 5.54
CA GLY A 190 -6.72 -9.40 5.24
C GLY A 190 -7.80 -10.10 6.08
N ALA A 191 -7.41 -10.82 7.13
CA ALA A 191 -8.32 -11.50 8.05
C ALA A 191 -9.40 -10.55 8.63
N PRO A 192 -10.60 -11.08 8.97
CA PRO A 192 -11.61 -10.31 9.68
C PRO A 192 -11.04 -9.72 10.97
N ARG A 193 -11.30 -8.43 11.20
CA ARG A 193 -10.96 -7.75 12.44
C ARG A 193 -12.00 -6.70 12.79
N LYS A 194 -12.08 -6.37 14.08
CA LYS A 194 -12.88 -5.24 14.54
C LYS A 194 -12.38 -3.94 13.91
N ARG A 195 -13.31 -3.03 13.66
CA ARG A 195 -12.99 -1.68 13.22
C ARG A 195 -12.26 -0.95 14.35
N HIS A 196 -11.24 -0.18 14.00
CA HIS A 196 -10.56 0.67 14.98
C HIS A 196 -11.42 1.88 15.32
N GLY A 197 -11.67 2.08 16.62
CA GLY A 197 -12.28 3.31 17.10
C GLY A 197 -11.33 4.50 16.96
N SER A 198 -11.85 5.69 17.24
CA SER A 198 -11.04 6.90 17.32
C SER A 198 -9.96 6.84 18.39
N LEU A 199 -8.92 7.65 18.24
CA LEU A 199 -7.89 7.78 19.27
C LEU A 199 -8.48 8.19 20.64
N PRO A 200 -7.98 7.63 21.75
CA PRO A 200 -8.44 7.97 23.10
C PRO A 200 -8.34 9.48 23.37
N GLY A 201 -9.33 10.03 24.09
CA GLY A 201 -9.36 11.43 24.50
C GLY A 201 -9.88 12.43 23.45
N LEU A 202 -10.12 12.01 22.21
CA LEU A 202 -10.69 12.87 21.17
C LEU A 202 -12.22 12.96 21.27
N LYS A 203 -12.75 14.19 21.15
CA LYS A 203 -14.20 14.50 21.19
C LYS A 203 -14.65 15.22 19.91
N GLY A 204 -15.96 15.20 19.67
CA GLY A 204 -16.58 15.93 18.55
C GLY A 204 -16.03 15.53 17.18
N LYS A 205 -15.84 16.51 16.28
CA LYS A 205 -15.38 16.26 14.89
C LYS A 205 -13.97 15.66 14.81
N ALA A 206 -13.11 15.86 15.80
CA ALA A 206 -11.77 15.27 15.82
C ALA A 206 -11.82 13.75 15.93
N ARG A 207 -12.82 13.22 16.65
CA ARG A 207 -13.11 11.79 16.74
C ARG A 207 -13.29 11.17 15.36
N LEU A 208 -14.20 11.75 14.57
CA LEU A 208 -14.58 11.27 13.23
C LEU A 208 -13.42 11.25 12.22
N ARG A 209 -12.38 12.07 12.43
CA ARG A 209 -11.20 12.11 11.56
C ARG A 209 -10.19 11.00 11.84
N THR A 210 -10.24 10.41 13.02
CA THR A 210 -9.28 9.39 13.47
C THR A 210 -9.91 8.00 13.59
N GLU A 211 -11.23 7.94 13.60
CA GLU A 211 -12.00 6.71 13.51
C GLU A 211 -11.76 6.07 12.14
N GLU A 212 -11.56 4.75 12.13
CA GLU A 212 -11.41 4.00 10.89
C GLU A 212 -12.71 4.06 10.08
N SER A 213 -12.61 4.32 8.78
CA SER A 213 -13.81 4.47 7.96
C SER A 213 -14.51 3.13 7.70
N PHE A 214 -15.83 3.17 7.47
CA PHE A 214 -16.59 2.01 6.98
C PHE A 214 -15.98 1.43 5.70
N TYR A 215 -15.51 2.27 4.79
CA TYR A 215 -14.93 1.85 3.52
C TYR A 215 -13.57 1.16 3.68
N GLU A 216 -12.85 1.41 4.78
CA GLU A 216 -11.61 0.73 5.10
C GLU A 216 -11.86 -0.59 5.84
N ASN A 217 -12.89 -0.64 6.68
CA ASN A 217 -13.32 -1.86 7.34
C ASN A 217 -14.86 -1.96 7.45
N PRO A 218 -15.52 -2.60 6.47
CA PRO A 218 -16.98 -2.71 6.46
C PRO A 218 -17.50 -3.79 7.40
N TYR A 219 -16.62 -4.49 8.13
CA TYR A 219 -17.02 -5.50 9.11
C TYR A 219 -18.04 -4.88 10.08
N PRO A 220 -19.28 -5.37 10.12
CA PRO A 220 -20.32 -4.77 10.96
C PRO A 220 -19.97 -5.01 12.42
N GLU A 221 -19.97 -3.94 13.23
CA GLU A 221 -19.82 -4.07 14.69
C GLU A 221 -20.97 -4.87 15.33
N CYS A 222 -22.06 -5.12 14.59
CA CYS A 222 -23.30 -5.72 15.06
C CYS A 222 -23.73 -6.98 14.26
N ILE A 223 -22.82 -7.84 13.80
CA ILE A 223 -23.27 -9.18 13.35
C ILE A 223 -23.77 -9.94 14.57
N CYS A 224 -25.06 -10.27 14.56
CA CYS A 224 -25.74 -11.03 15.60
C CYS A 224 -24.90 -12.25 15.97
N SER A 225 -24.53 -12.38 17.23
CA SER A 225 -24.06 -13.66 17.76
C SER A 225 -25.18 -14.67 17.47
N SER A 226 -24.91 -15.67 16.62
CA SER A 226 -25.78 -16.83 16.45
C SER A 226 -25.72 -17.64 17.75
N GLY A 227 -26.37 -17.15 18.82
CA GLY A 227 -26.23 -17.77 20.13
C GLY A 227 -26.68 -16.94 21.32
N SER A 228 -27.95 -16.55 21.36
CA SER A 228 -28.71 -16.77 22.60
C SER A 228 -30.14 -17.14 22.23
N LYS A 229 -30.47 -18.42 22.41
CA LYS A 229 -31.87 -18.86 22.41
C LYS A 229 -32.58 -18.01 23.46
N LEU A 230 -33.56 -17.22 23.04
CA LEU A 230 -34.56 -16.63 23.93
C LEU A 230 -35.11 -17.77 24.79
N LYS A 231 -34.75 -17.78 26.08
CA LYS A 231 -35.51 -18.56 27.07
C LYS A 231 -36.88 -17.88 27.15
N LYS A 232 -37.87 -18.48 26.49
CA LYS A 232 -39.27 -18.24 26.81
C LYS A 232 -39.51 -18.86 28.18
N THR A 233 -39.60 -18.02 29.20
CA THR A 233 -40.36 -18.31 30.43
C THR A 233 -41.83 -18.08 30.16
#